data_AF-A0A2G4FJT3-F1
#
_entry.id   AF-A0A2G4FJT3-F1
#
_cell.length_a   1.000
_cell.length_b   1.000
_cell.length_c   1.000
_cell.angle_alpha   90.00
_cell.angle_beta   90.00
_cell.angle_gamma   90.00
#
_symmetry.space_group_name_H-M   'P 1'
#
loop_
_entity.id
_entity.type
_entity.pdbx_description
1 polymer ?
#
loop_
_entity_poly.entity_id
_entity_poly.type
_entity_poly.pdbx_seq_one_letter_code
_entity_poly.pdbx_strand_id
1 'polypeptide(L)'
;MASNKKYWKSVEELNENSSIVEALQSNEFVEQIPVDAFLGDKENLSNSSTSRRDFLKYVGFSTAAASLAACEGPVIKSIPYVVQPEEIIPG
;
A
#
# COMPACT_ATOMS: atom_id res chain seq x y z
N MET A 1 -24.44 -34.85 -2.59
CA MET A 1 -23.86 -33.57 -3.08
C MET A 1 -22.79 -33.17 -2.07
N ALA A 2 -21.53 -33.10 -2.47
CA ALA A 2 -20.43 -32.77 -1.57
C ALA A 2 -20.63 -31.34 -1.03
N SER A 3 -20.81 -31.21 0.28
CA SER A 3 -21.34 -30.00 0.94
C SER A 3 -20.30 -28.89 1.15
N ASN A 4 -19.05 -29.07 0.70
CA ASN A 4 -18.01 -28.06 0.87
C ASN A 4 -17.15 -28.01 -0.41
N LYS A 5 -17.32 -26.95 -1.21
CA LYS A 5 -16.51 -26.72 -2.40
C LYS A 5 -15.21 -26.04 -1.95
N LYS A 6 -14.09 -26.76 -2.03
CA LYS A 6 -12.75 -26.18 -1.84
C LYS A 6 -12.33 -25.56 -3.18
N TYR A 7 -12.05 -24.26 -3.19
CA TYR A 7 -11.56 -23.54 -4.36
C TYR A 7 -10.06 -23.30 -4.17
N TRP A 8 -9.25 -23.64 -5.17
CA TRP A 8 -7.80 -23.47 -5.13
C TRP A 8 -7.40 -22.31 -6.03
N LYS A 9 -6.49 -21.49 -5.56
CA LYS A 9 -5.94 -20.34 -6.30
C LYS A 9 -4.70 -20.72 -7.12
N SER A 10 -3.91 -21.69 -6.66
CA SER A 10 -2.72 -22.18 -7.37
C SER A 10 -2.63 -23.71 -7.33
N VAL A 11 -1.78 -24.27 -8.20
CA VAL A 11 -1.59 -25.72 -8.32
C VAL A 11 -0.88 -26.29 -7.08
N GLU A 12 -0.10 -25.46 -6.41
CA GLU A 12 0.66 -25.80 -5.21
C GLU A 12 -0.25 -26.00 -3.98
N GLU A 13 -1.44 -25.37 -3.94
CA GLU A 13 -2.45 -25.55 -2.89
C GLU A 13 -3.10 -26.96 -2.90
N LEU A 14 -2.93 -27.72 -3.98
CA LEU A 14 -3.30 -29.14 -4.06
C LEU A 14 -2.46 -29.99 -3.10
N ASN A 15 -1.21 -29.60 -2.88
CA ASN A 15 -0.29 -30.35 -2.04
C ASN A 15 -0.30 -29.74 -0.63
N GLU A 16 -0.91 -30.47 0.31
CA GLU A 16 -1.10 -30.04 1.70
C GLU A 16 0.20 -29.79 2.47
N ASN A 17 1.35 -30.24 1.96
CA ASN A 17 2.69 -30.06 2.57
C ASN A 17 3.59 -29.06 1.82
N SER A 18 3.02 -28.19 0.97
CA SER A 18 3.83 -27.23 0.22
C SER A 18 4.24 -26.02 1.09
N SER A 19 5.51 -25.97 1.48
CA SER A 19 6.11 -24.85 2.24
C SER A 19 6.03 -23.50 1.50
N ILE A 20 5.88 -23.55 0.17
CA ILE A 20 5.76 -22.38 -0.69
C ILE A 20 4.43 -21.66 -0.46
N VAL A 21 3.33 -22.37 -0.22
CA VAL A 21 2.01 -21.76 -0.05
C VAL A 21 1.94 -20.98 1.26
N GLU A 22 2.47 -21.54 2.36
CA GLU A 22 2.56 -20.83 3.64
C GLU A 22 3.43 -19.58 3.57
N ALA A 23 4.56 -19.67 2.85
CA ALA A 23 5.46 -18.54 2.64
C ALA A 23 4.84 -17.43 1.77
N LEU A 24 4.11 -17.79 0.72
CA LEU A 24 3.41 -16.83 -0.15
C LEU A 24 2.20 -16.21 0.55
N GLN A 25 1.46 -16.98 1.34
CA GLN A 25 0.32 -16.48 2.11
C GLN A 25 0.74 -15.46 3.17
N SER A 26 1.91 -15.64 3.77
CA SER A 26 2.44 -14.72 4.78
C SER A 26 3.18 -13.51 4.20
N ASN A 27 3.60 -13.58 2.93
CA ASN A 27 4.36 -12.51 2.25
C ASN A 27 3.68 -12.06 0.95
N GLU A 28 2.39 -11.68 1.00
CA GLU A 28 1.69 -11.15 -0.18
C GLU A 28 2.31 -9.84 -0.71
N PHE A 29 3.09 -9.13 0.13
CA PHE A 29 3.77 -7.90 -0.24
C PHE A 29 5.29 -8.11 -0.31
N VAL A 30 5.90 -7.62 -1.39
CA VAL A 30 7.35 -7.70 -1.64
C VAL A 30 8.18 -6.99 -0.55
N GLU A 31 7.58 -5.98 0.07
CA GLU A 31 8.14 -5.24 1.20
C GLU A 31 7.20 -5.33 2.40
N GLN A 32 7.76 -5.45 3.61
CA GLN A 32 6.97 -5.42 4.83
C GLN A 32 6.28 -4.05 4.93
N ILE A 33 4.95 -4.07 5.03
CA ILE A 33 4.17 -2.85 5.21
C ILE A 33 4.62 -2.23 6.53
N PRO A 34 5.07 -0.95 6.53
CA PRO A 34 5.50 -0.27 7.74
C PRO A 34 4.27 0.12 8.58
N VAL A 35 3.67 -0.89 9.20
CA VAL A 35 2.50 -0.74 10.07
C VAL A 35 2.83 0.11 11.30
N ASP A 36 4.10 0.14 11.71
CA ASP A 36 4.56 0.94 12.84
C ASP A 36 4.64 2.43 12.51
N ALA A 37 4.98 2.79 11.27
CA ALA A 37 4.91 4.19 10.82
C ALA A 37 3.46 4.64 10.58
N PHE A 38 2.61 3.74 10.07
CA PHE A 38 1.18 3.99 9.86
C PHE A 38 0.40 4.14 11.17
N LEU A 39 0.74 3.34 12.19
CA LEU A 39 0.13 3.36 13.52
C LEU A 39 1.02 4.10 14.52
N GLY A 40 1.79 5.10 14.06
CA GLY A 40 2.89 5.79 14.76
C GLY A 40 2.72 6.09 16.25
N ASP A 41 1.49 6.17 16.74
CA ASP A 41 1.18 6.23 18.16
C ASP A 41 0.29 5.06 18.64
N LYS A 42 0.85 3.85 18.67
CA LYS A 42 0.18 2.68 19.28
C LYS A 42 -0.22 2.94 20.74
N GLU A 43 0.56 3.72 21.47
CA GLU A 43 0.28 4.12 22.86
C GLU A 43 -0.88 5.13 22.97
N ASN A 44 -0.99 6.11 22.06
CA ASN A 44 -2.17 6.99 22.06
C ASN A 44 -3.43 6.23 21.60
N LEU A 45 -3.28 5.24 20.71
CA LEU A 45 -4.38 4.42 20.23
C LEU A 45 -4.86 3.41 21.27
N SER A 46 -3.96 2.85 22.08
CA SER A 46 -4.30 1.91 23.16
C SER A 46 -4.91 2.62 24.38
N ASN A 47 -4.48 3.85 24.67
CA ASN A 47 -5.00 4.67 25.77
C ASN A 47 -6.29 5.45 25.41
N SER A 48 -6.67 5.52 24.12
CA SER A 48 -7.92 6.14 23.67
C SER A 48 -9.10 5.19 23.89
N SER A 49 -9.89 5.46 24.92
CA SER A 49 -11.01 4.63 25.37
C SER A 49 -12.26 4.65 24.46
N THR A 50 -12.12 4.29 23.17
CA THR A 50 -13.18 4.19 22.12
C THR A 50 -13.49 5.51 21.40
N SER A 51 -13.38 5.57 20.08
CA SER A 51 -14.45 5.11 19.19
C SER A 51 -13.91 4.65 17.83
N ARG A 52 -14.49 3.57 17.26
CA ARG A 52 -14.27 3.16 15.85
C ARG A 52 -14.37 4.35 14.88
N ARG A 53 -15.14 5.37 15.24
CA ARG A 53 -15.27 6.62 14.49
C ARG A 53 -13.98 7.42 14.43
N ASP A 54 -13.24 7.52 15.52
CA ASP A 54 -12.00 8.31 15.55
C ASP A 54 -10.86 7.57 14.86
N PHE A 55 -10.84 6.24 14.96
CA PHE A 55 -10.00 5.40 14.11
C PHE A 55 -10.32 5.60 12.62
N LEU A 56 -11.60 5.52 12.22
CA LEU A 56 -12.00 5.72 10.82
C LEU A 56 -11.77 7.15 10.34
N LYS A 57 -11.84 8.17 11.20
CA LYS A 57 -11.45 9.55 10.85
C LYS A 57 -9.95 9.63 10.58
N TYR A 58 -9.12 9.05 11.45
CA TYR A 58 -7.68 9.09 11.28
C TYR A 58 -7.24 8.32 10.03
N VAL A 59 -7.68 7.05 9.90
CA VAL A 59 -7.38 6.22 8.72
C VAL A 59 -7.99 6.81 7.46
N GLY A 60 -9.24 7.28 7.52
CA GLY A 60 -9.93 7.88 6.39
C GLY A 60 -9.26 9.17 5.90
N PHE A 61 -8.85 10.04 6.82
CA PHE A 61 -8.12 11.26 6.48
C PHE A 61 -6.73 10.95 5.92
N SER A 62 -5.97 10.05 6.55
CA SER A 62 -4.65 9.64 6.06
C SER A 62 -4.72 9.00 4.67
N THR A 63 -5.73 8.17 4.41
CA THR A 63 -5.94 7.53 3.09
C THR A 63 -6.32 8.57 2.03
N ALA A 64 -7.19 9.52 2.37
CA ALA A 64 -7.59 10.58 1.46
C ALA A 64 -6.45 11.57 1.16
N ALA A 65 -5.63 11.91 2.16
CA ALA A 65 -4.46 12.77 1.97
C ALA A 65 -3.41 12.08 1.08
N ALA A 66 -3.15 10.79 1.32
CA ALA A 66 -2.21 10.01 0.50
C ALA A 66 -2.67 9.89 -0.97
N SER A 67 -3.97 9.67 -1.21
CA SER A 67 -4.49 9.57 -2.58
C SER A 67 -4.43 10.91 -3.33
N LEU A 68 -4.68 12.04 -2.66
CA LEU A 68 -4.54 13.36 -3.26
C LEU A 68 -3.07 13.67 -3.59
N ALA A 69 -2.14 13.39 -2.67
CA ALA A 69 -0.71 13.56 -2.91
C ALA A 69 -0.19 12.66 -4.06
N ALA A 70 -0.74 11.45 -4.18
CA ALA A 70 -0.40 10.55 -5.28
C ALA A 70 -0.90 11.04 -6.66
N CYS A 71 -2.00 11.80 -6.69
CA CYS A 71 -2.50 12.42 -7.91
C CYS A 71 -1.69 13.65 -8.35
N GLU A 72 -0.96 14.29 -7.44
CA GLU A 72 0.04 15.33 -7.77
C GLU A 72 1.39 14.70 -8.15
N GLY A 73 1.36 13.82 -9.16
CA GLY A 73 2.56 13.20 -9.72
C GLY A 73 3.55 14.24 -10.25
N PRO A 74 4.86 13.92 -10.29
CA PRO A 74 5.90 14.85 -10.70
C PRO A 74 5.59 15.42 -12.09
N VAL A 75 5.77 16.75 -12.24
CA VAL A 75 5.52 17.43 -13.51
C VAL A 75 6.56 17.00 -14.54
N ILE A 76 6.23 16.01 -15.36
CA ILE A 76 7.06 15.60 -16.49
C ILE A 76 6.85 16.61 -17.62
N LYS A 77 7.85 17.46 -17.88
CA LYS A 77 7.88 18.30 -19.06
C LYS A 77 8.25 17.43 -20.26
N SER A 78 7.32 17.26 -21.20
CA SER A 78 7.57 16.49 -22.43
C SER A 78 8.68 17.10 -23.30
N ILE A 79 8.94 18.40 -23.15
CA ILE A 79 10.00 19.14 -23.83
C ILE A 79 10.80 19.91 -22.77
N PRO A 80 12.09 19.59 -22.54
CA PRO A 80 12.88 20.17 -21.46
C PRO A 80 13.27 21.65 -21.65
N TYR A 81 13.00 22.26 -22.82
CA TYR A 81 13.37 23.65 -23.12
C TYR A 81 12.31 24.39 -23.95
N VAL A 82 11.05 24.40 -23.47
CA VAL A 82 10.01 25.23 -24.11
C VAL A 82 10.38 26.71 -24.06
N VAL A 83 11.02 27.13 -22.96
CA VAL A 83 11.64 28.45 -22.81
C VAL A 83 13.14 28.24 -22.76
N GLN A 84 13.87 28.93 -23.64
CA GLN A 84 15.32 28.82 -23.70
C GLN A 84 15.97 29.38 -22.42
N PRO A 85 16.78 28.59 -21.70
CA PRO A 85 17.55 29.09 -20.57
C PRO A 85 18.73 29.93 -21.05
N GLU A 86 19.12 30.96 -20.28
CA GLU A 86 20.28 31.80 -20.61
C GLU A 86 21.62 31.05 -20.52
N GLU A 87 21.68 30.04 -19.64
CA GLU A 87 22.91 29.34 -19.29
C GLU A 87 23.33 28.27 -20.31
N ILE A 88 22.42 27.79 -21.15
CA ILE A 88 22.67 26.66 -22.06
C ILE A 88 22.08 26.97 -23.43
N ILE A 89 22.96 27.19 -24.42
CA ILE A 89 22.59 27.22 -25.84
C ILE A 89 22.93 25.85 -26.42
N PRO A 90 21.94 24.99 -26.72
CA PRO A 90 22.21 23.74 -27.39
C PRO A 90 22.70 24.03 -28.81
N GLY A 91 23.95 23.67 -29.08
CA GLY A 91 24.66 23.81 -30.35
C GLY A 91 25.68 22.71 -30.51
#